data_AF-A0A6N8F5F8-F1
#
_entry.id   AF-A0A6N8F5F8-F1
#
_cell.length_a   1.000
_cell.length_b   1.000
_cell.length_c   1.000
_cell.angle_alpha   90.00
_cell.angle_beta   90.00
_cell.angle_gamma   90.00
#
_symmetry.space_group_name_H-M   'P 1'
#
loop_
_entity.id
_entity.type
_entity.pdbx_description
1 polymer ?
#
loop_
_entity_poly.entity_id
_entity_poly.type
_entity_poly.pdbx_seq_one_letter_code
_entity_poly.pdbx_strand_id
1 'polypeptide(L)' 'MPIKTINLSELDKQPVEIQEAIAFYAAHTILPIQFPAAERERHYKALEQAGYIEKVNS' A
#
# COMPACT_ATOMS: atom_id res chain seq x y z
N MET A 1 6.53 -12.25 -9.93
CA MET A 1 5.58 -11.52 -10.80
C MET A 1 6.11 -10.10 -10.97
N PRO A 2 5.92 -9.43 -12.10
CA PRO A 2 6.34 -8.03 -12.24
C PRO A 2 5.55 -7.15 -11.26
N ILE A 3 6.26 -6.24 -10.58
CA ILE A 3 5.65 -5.23 -9.71
C ILE A 3 4.80 -4.29 -10.55
N LYS A 4 3.53 -4.09 -10.15
CA LYS A 4 2.64 -3.15 -10.80
C LYS A 4 3.02 -1.72 -10.46
N THR A 5 2.96 -0.84 -11.45
CA THR A 5 3.09 0.60 -11.24
C THR A 5 1.74 1.18 -10.79
N ILE A 6 1.77 2.10 -9.82
CA ILE A 6 0.58 2.85 -9.42
C ILE A 6 0.28 3.90 -10.49
N ASN A 7 -0.88 3.81 -11.13
CA ASN A 7 -1.41 4.85 -12.00
C ASN A 7 -2.31 5.80 -11.18
N LEU A 8 -1.79 6.97 -10.80
CA LEU A 8 -2.53 7.94 -9.98
C LEU A 8 -3.79 8.49 -10.66
N SER A 9 -3.86 8.48 -12.00
CA SER A 9 -5.04 8.92 -12.74
C SER A 9 -6.23 7.95 -12.66
N GLU A 10 -6.02 6.76 -12.09
CA GLU A 10 -7.05 5.73 -11.91
C GLU A 10 -7.17 5.30 -10.45
N LEU A 11 -6.60 6.07 -9.52
CA LEU A 11 -6.60 5.72 -8.11
C LEU A 11 -8.03 5.61 -7.56
N ASP A 12 -8.91 6.53 -7.94
CA ASP A 12 -10.32 6.58 -7.58
C ASP A 12 -11.13 5.36 -8.09
N LYS A 13 -10.60 4.65 -9.10
CA LYS A 13 -11.20 3.44 -9.66
C LYS A 13 -10.73 2.15 -8.97
N GLN A 14 -9.71 2.22 -8.10
CA GLN A 14 -9.26 1.08 -7.32
C GLN A 14 -10.26 0.78 -6.19
N PRO A 15 -10.29 -0.46 -5.66
CA PRO A 15 -11.03 -0.75 -4.43
C PRO A 15 -10.59 0.17 -3.29
N VAL A 16 -11.53 0.54 -2.41
CA VAL A 16 -11.26 1.47 -1.30
C VAL A 16 -10.11 1.01 -0.43
N GLU A 17 -9.97 -0.29 -0.21
CA GLU A 17 -8.89 -0.88 0.58
C GLU A 17 -7.51 -0.62 -0.04
N ILE A 18 -7.42 -0.57 -1.38
CA ILE A 18 -6.19 -0.27 -2.11
C ILE A 18 -5.90 1.22 -2.08
N GLN A 19 -6.93 2.07 -2.21
CA GLN A 19 -6.78 3.51 -2.09
C GLN A 19 -6.22 3.90 -0.71
N GLU A 20 -6.81 3.36 0.36
CA GLU A 20 -6.36 3.57 1.74
C GLU A 20 -4.93 3.06 1.94
N ALA A 21 -4.60 1.88 1.40
CA ALA A 21 -3.26 1.32 1.54
C ALA A 21 -2.18 2.16 0.81
N ILE A 22 -2.48 2.70 -0.37
CA ILE A 22 -1.58 3.60 -1.10
C ILE A 22 -1.39 4.90 -0.31
N ALA A 23 -2.47 5.49 0.20
CA ALA A 23 -2.42 6.70 1.01
C ALA A 23 -1.61 6.48 2.30
N PHE A 24 -1.87 5.37 3.00
CA PHE A 24 -1.13 4.96 4.18
C PHE A 24 0.36 4.80 3.89
N TYR A 25 0.72 4.08 2.83
CA TYR A 25 2.12 3.83 2.47
C TYR A 25 2.87 5.13 2.17
N ALA A 26 2.26 6.04 1.40
CA ALA A 26 2.84 7.35 1.12
C ALA A 26 2.99 8.19 2.41
N ALA A 27 1.96 8.25 3.24
CA ALA A 27 1.98 8.98 4.51
C ALA A 27 3.04 8.42 5.47
N HIS A 28 3.09 7.09 5.66
CA HIS A 28 4.06 6.42 6.52
C HIS A 28 5.51 6.62 6.06
N THR A 29 5.74 6.72 4.75
CA THR A 29 7.09 6.89 4.19
C THR A 29 7.62 8.32 4.37
N ILE A 30 6.74 9.33 4.34
CA ILE A 30 7.15 10.75 4.35
C ILE A 30 7.01 11.37 5.74
N LEU A 31 6.01 10.95 6.51
CA LEU A 31 5.71 11.53 7.81
C LEU A 31 6.40 10.75 8.94
N PRO A 32 6.99 11.41 9.93
CA PRO A 32 7.57 10.78 11.11
C PRO A 32 6.47 10.38 12.12
N ILE A 33 5.40 9.73 11.63
CA ILE A 33 4.27 9.29 12.44
C ILE A 33 4.41 7.79 12.68
N GLN A 34 4.33 7.38 13.95
CA GLN A 34 4.26 5.97 14.31
C GLN A 34 2.83 5.47 14.12
N PHE A 35 2.68 4.48 13.25
CA PHE A 35 1.45 3.73 13.09
C PHE A 35 1.54 2.40 13.86
N PRO A 36 0.42 1.89 14.39
CA PRO A 36 0.36 0.55 14.95
C PRO A 36 0.86 -0.51 13.95
N ALA A 37 1.64 -1.49 14.44
CA ALA A 37 2.18 -2.55 13.59
C ALA A 37 1.10 -3.34 12.84
N ALA A 38 -0.05 -3.60 13.49
CA ALA A 38 -1.19 -4.29 12.88
C ALA A 38 -1.83 -3.51 11.73
N GLU A 39 -1.89 -2.17 11.85
CA GLU A 39 -2.43 -1.31 10.79
C GLU A 39 -1.49 -1.29 9.59
N ARG A 40 -0.18 -1.17 9.83
CA ARG A 40 0.85 -1.28 8.80
C ARG A 40 0.78 -2.63 8.08
N GLU A 41 0.69 -3.73 8.82
CA GLU A 41 0.62 -5.08 8.24
C GLU A 41 -0.60 -5.23 7.32
N ARG A 42 -1.77 -4.73 7.74
CA ARG A 42 -3.00 -4.77 6.93
C ARG A 42 -2.82 -4.07 5.59
N HIS A 43 -2.29 -2.85 5.57
CA HIS A 43 -2.10 -2.09 4.34
C HIS A 43 -1.02 -2.69 3.44
N TYR A 44 0.10 -3.15 4.01
CA TYR A 44 1.16 -3.80 3.23
C TYR A 44 0.66 -5.08 2.56
N LYS A 45 -0.09 -5.92 3.29
CA LYS A 45 -0.67 -7.14 2.73
C LYS A 45 -1.63 -6.85 1.57
N ALA A 46 -2.43 -5.78 1.66
CA ALA A 46 -3.31 -5.37 0.57
C ALA A 46 -2.52 -4.96 -0.68
N LEU A 47 -1.42 -4.20 -0.52
CA LEU A 47 -0.54 -3.81 -1.62
C LEU A 47 0.21 -5.00 -2.23
N GLU A 48 0.67 -5.95 -1.41
CA GLU A 48 1.30 -7.20 -1.86
C GLU A 48 0.34 -8.04 -2.71
N GLN A 49 -0.89 -8.26 -2.21
CA GLN A 49 -1.92 -9.01 -2.92
C GLN A 49 -2.33 -8.35 -4.23
N ALA A 50 -2.35 -7.02 -4.26
CA ALA A 50 -2.62 -6.26 -5.48
C ALA A 50 -1.43 -6.25 -6.47
N GLY A 51 -0.22 -6.60 -6.00
CA GLY A 51 1.01 -6.66 -6.77
C GLY A 51 1.77 -5.33 -6.86
N TYR A 52 1.49 -4.37 -5.98
CA TYR A 52 2.16 -3.06 -5.95
C TYR A 52 3.48 -3.07 -5.20
N ILE A 53 3.67 -4.00 -4.27
CA ILE A 53 4.93 -4.17 -3.54
C ILE A 53 5.31 -5.64 -3.48
N GLU A 54 6.60 -5.90 -3.28
CA GLU A 54 7.08 -7.25 -3.04
C GLU A 54 6.70 -7.73 -1.64
N LYS A 55 6.66 -9.05 -1.48
CA LYS A 55 6.40 -9.67 -0.20
C LYS A 55 7.53 -9.33 0.76
N VAL A 56 7.22 -8.64 1.85
CA VAL A 56 8.21 -8.37 2.90
C VAL A 56 8.45 -9.71 3.61
N ASN A 57 9.60 -10.33 3.30
CA ASN A 57 10.08 -11.67 3.67
C ASN A 57 9.90 -12.74 2.57
N SER A 58 10.98 -12.96 1.83
CA SER A 58 11.39 -14.28 1.33
C SER A 58 12.69 -14.66 2.03
#